data_AF-A0A919YNL8-F1
#
_entry.id   AF-A0A919YNL8-F1
#
_cell.length_a   1.000
_cell.length_b   1.000
_cell.length_c   1.000
_cell.angle_alpha   90.00
_cell.angle_beta   90.00
_cell.angle_gamma   90.00
#
_symmetry.space_group_name_H-M   'P 1'
#
loop_
_entity.id
_entity.type
_entity.pdbx_description
1 polymer ?
#
loop_
_entity_poly.entity_id
_entity_poly.type
_entity_poly.pdbx_seq_one_letter_code
_entity_poly.pdbx_strand_id
1 'polypeptide(L)'
;MDILQTIKALSNETRFNILEWLKHPEEHFSPQEHMPASCDFKGGICVGSISEKTGLAQSVVSGYLVKLQKAGLLESRRAGQWTYYRRNEEGIRRFIEQLKEEL
;
A
#
# COMPACT_ATOMS: atom_id res chain seq x y z
N MET A 1 -15.79 6.81 -4.82
CA MET A 1 -14.60 6.10 -5.30
C MET A 1 -15.01 5.37 -6.57
N ASP A 2 -14.14 5.33 -7.58
CA ASP A 2 -14.47 4.70 -8.86
C ASP A 2 -14.16 3.19 -8.78
N ILE A 3 -15.21 2.36 -8.82
CA ILE A 3 -15.12 0.91 -8.62
C ILE A 3 -14.25 0.26 -9.70
N LEU A 4 -14.45 0.61 -10.97
CA LEU A 4 -13.72 0.00 -12.09
C LEU A 4 -12.23 0.38 -12.07
N GLN A 5 -11.91 1.64 -11.74
CA GLN A 5 -10.51 2.06 -11.54
C GLN A 5 -9.85 1.32 -10.38
N THR A 6 -10.59 1.08 -9.30
CA THR A 6 -10.10 0.33 -8.14
C THR A 6 -9.85 -1.13 -8.48
N ILE A 7 -10.80 -1.78 -9.15
CA ILE A 7 -10.62 -3.16 -9.64
C ILE A 7 -9.42 -3.23 -10.59
N LYS A 8 -9.26 -2.26 -11.49
CA LYS A 8 -8.09 -2.18 -12.39
C LYS A 8 -6.76 -1.93 -11.65
N ALA A 9 -6.81 -1.27 -10.49
CA ALA A 9 -5.68 -1.15 -9.60
C ALA A 9 -5.39 -2.50 -8.90
N LEU A 10 -6.39 -3.25 -8.48
CA LEU A 10 -6.24 -4.55 -7.84
C LEU A 10 -5.91 -5.71 -8.79
N SER A 11 -6.31 -5.64 -10.07
CA SER A 11 -6.19 -6.72 -11.06
C SER A 11 -4.76 -6.89 -11.60
N ASN A 12 -3.79 -6.91 -10.70
CA ASN A 12 -2.40 -7.27 -10.94
C ASN A 12 -1.89 -7.99 -9.69
N GLU A 13 -1.35 -9.18 -9.90
CA GLU A 13 -0.91 -10.08 -8.83
C GLU A 13 0.05 -9.39 -7.84
N THR A 14 1.07 -8.70 -8.33
CA THR A 14 2.01 -7.98 -7.44
C THR A 14 1.31 -6.91 -6.60
N ARG A 15 0.39 -6.15 -7.20
CA ARG A 15 -0.36 -5.10 -6.47
C ARG A 15 -1.29 -5.70 -5.42
N PHE A 16 -1.92 -6.83 -5.72
CA PHE A 16 -2.72 -7.57 -4.75
C PHE A 16 -1.85 -8.09 -3.60
N ASN A 17 -0.72 -8.73 -3.91
CA ASN A 17 0.20 -9.27 -2.91
C ASN A 17 0.76 -8.16 -2.00
N ILE A 18 1.05 -6.96 -2.54
CA ILE A 18 1.45 -5.80 -1.72
C ILE A 18 0.38 -5.47 -0.66
N LEU A 19 -0.91 -5.44 -1.04
CA LEU A 19 -2.00 -5.19 -0.09
C LEU A 19 -2.20 -6.32 0.92
N GLU A 20 -1.96 -7.56 0.51
CA GLU A 20 -1.97 -8.71 1.41
C GLU A 20 -0.86 -8.58 2.46
N TRP A 21 0.38 -8.35 2.02
CA TRP A 21 1.52 -8.23 2.94
C TRP A 21 1.40 -7.04 3.88
N LEU A 22 0.84 -5.92 3.42
CA LEU A 22 0.61 -4.75 4.26
C LEU A 22 -0.53 -4.94 5.27
N LYS A 23 -1.24 -6.07 5.25
CA LYS A 23 -2.22 -6.44 6.28
C LYS A 23 -1.53 -6.86 7.59
N HIS A 24 -0.41 -7.55 7.48
CA HIS A 24 0.41 -8.03 8.59
C HIS A 24 1.89 -7.67 8.32
N PRO A 25 2.22 -6.37 8.28
CA PRO A 25 3.55 -5.91 7.84
C PRO A 25 4.69 -6.50 8.69
N GLU A 26 4.46 -6.77 9.97
CA GLU A 26 5.40 -7.40 10.90
C GLU A 26 5.76 -8.85 10.55
N GLU A 27 4.89 -9.57 9.84
CA GLU A 27 5.15 -10.95 9.38
C GLU A 27 5.91 -10.98 8.05
N HIS A 28 5.87 -9.86 7.31
CA HIS A 28 6.30 -9.82 5.92
C HIS A 28 7.52 -8.92 5.65
N PHE A 29 7.81 -7.96 6.52
CA PHE A 29 8.89 -7.00 6.35
C PHE A 29 9.73 -6.87 7.62
N SER A 30 11.03 -6.65 7.44
CA SER A 30 11.92 -6.31 8.55
C SER A 30 11.53 -4.94 9.17
N PRO A 31 11.90 -4.69 10.44
CA PRO A 31 11.69 -3.41 11.09
C PRO A 31 12.21 -2.24 10.26
N GLN A 32 11.45 -1.14 10.19
CA GLN A 32 11.77 0.01 9.34
C GLN A 32 12.75 0.96 10.04
N GLU A 33 14.05 0.68 9.94
CA GLU A 33 15.13 1.40 10.64
C GLU A 33 15.17 2.90 10.34
N HIS A 34 14.80 3.30 9.12
CA HIS A 34 14.83 4.69 8.66
C HIS A 34 13.58 5.49 9.05
N MET A 35 12.61 4.90 9.75
CA MET A 35 11.42 5.60 10.17
C MET A 35 11.73 6.45 11.43
N PRO A 36 11.61 7.79 11.38
CA PRO A 36 11.87 8.62 12.54
C PRO A 36 10.97 8.22 13.71
N ALA A 37 11.49 8.23 14.94
CA ALA A 37 10.71 7.90 16.14
C ALA A 37 9.50 8.83 16.36
N SER A 38 9.53 10.04 15.81
CA SER A 38 8.43 10.99 15.83
C SER A 38 7.35 10.72 14.77
N CYS A 39 7.56 9.76 13.87
CA CYS A 39 6.62 9.41 12.82
C CYS A 39 5.52 8.49 13.36
N ASP A 40 4.35 9.07 13.64
CA ASP A 40 3.16 8.30 14.02
C ASP A 40 2.49 7.65 12.79
N PHE A 41 3.20 6.73 12.15
CA PHE A 41 2.73 6.00 10.97
C PHE A 41 3.04 4.51 11.11
N LYS A 42 2.54 3.95 12.21
CA LYS A 42 2.70 2.54 12.56
C LYS A 42 2.20 1.63 11.43
N GLY A 43 2.93 0.53 11.19
CA GLY A 43 2.68 -0.40 10.10
C GLY A 43 3.06 0.11 8.71
N GLY A 44 3.58 1.34 8.59
CA GLY A 44 4.05 1.90 7.34
C GLY A 44 5.35 1.24 6.88
N ILE A 45 5.39 0.80 5.63
CA ILE A 45 6.57 0.18 5.00
C ILE A 45 7.10 1.08 3.90
N CYS A 46 8.42 1.27 3.87
CA CYS A 46 9.06 2.12 2.85
C CYS A 46 9.06 1.44 1.48
N VAL A 47 9.09 2.26 0.42
CA VAL A 47 9.15 1.75 -0.97
C VAL A 47 10.32 0.78 -1.19
N GLY A 48 11.46 1.04 -0.54
CA GLY A 48 12.65 0.19 -0.63
C GLY A 48 12.40 -1.24 -0.15
N SER A 49 11.82 -1.41 1.04
CA SER A 49 11.48 -2.73 1.60
C SER A 49 10.49 -3.50 0.72
N ILE A 50 9.52 -2.80 0.11
CA ILE A 50 8.56 -3.43 -0.82
C ILE A 50 9.25 -3.82 -2.13
N SER A 51 10.17 -2.98 -2.62
CA SER A 51 11.00 -3.26 -3.79
C SER A 51 11.86 -4.51 -3.59
N GLU A 52 12.51 -4.62 -2.45
CA GLU A 52 13.31 -5.80 -2.09
C GLU A 52 12.45 -7.07 -2.03
N LYS A 53 11.29 -7.01 -1.36
CA LYS A 53 10.38 -8.16 -1.25
C LYS A 53 9.80 -8.61 -2.59
N THR A 54 9.49 -7.66 -3.47
CA THR A 54 8.94 -7.97 -4.81
C THR A 54 10.00 -8.39 -5.82
N GLY A 55 11.28 -8.10 -5.58
CA GLY A 55 12.36 -8.27 -6.56
C GLY A 55 12.27 -7.31 -7.76
N LEU A 56 11.37 -6.33 -7.72
CA LEU A 56 11.17 -5.34 -8.77
C LEU A 56 11.97 -4.07 -8.50
N ALA A 57 12.25 -3.29 -9.55
CA ALA A 57 12.87 -1.97 -9.39
C ALA A 57 11.97 -1.00 -8.60
N GLN A 58 12.61 -0.13 -7.81
CA GLN A 58 11.89 0.84 -6.95
C GLN A 58 10.96 1.76 -7.74
N SER A 59 11.30 2.14 -8.97
CA SER A 59 10.44 2.97 -9.83
C SER A 59 9.15 2.25 -10.22
N VAL A 60 9.21 0.94 -10.48
CA VAL A 60 8.04 0.10 -10.79
C VAL A 60 7.15 -0.03 -9.56
N VAL A 61 7.74 -0.37 -8.41
CA VAL A 61 7.00 -0.49 -7.15
C VAL A 61 6.38 0.84 -6.73
N SER A 62 7.11 1.95 -6.86
CA SER A 62 6.58 3.29 -6.60
C SER A 62 5.34 3.57 -7.47
N GLY A 63 5.39 3.25 -8.76
CA GLY A 63 4.24 3.37 -9.66
C GLY A 63 3.04 2.52 -9.21
N TYR A 64 3.28 1.31 -8.73
CA TYR A 64 2.23 0.44 -8.17
C TYR A 64 1.60 1.02 -6.90
N LEU A 65 2.42 1.48 -5.97
CA LEU A 65 1.98 2.07 -4.70
C LEU A 65 1.19 3.36 -4.94
N VAL A 66 1.63 4.22 -5.85
CA VAL A 66 0.87 5.42 -6.25
C VAL A 66 -0.46 5.05 -6.88
N LYS A 67 -0.53 3.98 -7.69
CA LYS A 67 -1.79 3.53 -8.30
C LYS A 67 -2.77 3.03 -7.23
N LEU A 68 -2.31 2.22 -6.28
CA LEU A 68 -3.12 1.73 -5.17
C LEU A 68 -3.56 2.86 -4.21
N GLN A 69 -2.68 3.84 -3.96
CA GLN A 69 -3.00 5.03 -3.18
C GLN A 69 -4.06 5.90 -3.88
N LYS A 70 -3.92 6.14 -5.19
CA LYS A 70 -4.93 6.88 -5.98
C LYS A 70 -6.28 6.15 -6.02
N ALA A 71 -6.26 4.83 -5.97
CA ALA A 71 -7.46 4.02 -5.79
C ALA A 71 -7.99 4.04 -4.34
N GLY A 72 -7.35 4.76 -3.41
CA GLY A 72 -7.81 4.87 -2.02
C GLY A 72 -7.55 3.64 -1.16
N LEU A 73 -6.84 2.62 -1.66
CA LEU A 73 -6.58 1.37 -0.94
C LEU A 73 -5.36 1.47 -0.01
N LEU A 74 -4.46 2.40 -0.30
CA LEU A 74 -3.30 2.71 0.52
C LEU A 74 -3.33 4.17 0.94
N GLU A 75 -2.70 4.44 2.07
CA GLU A 75 -2.30 5.78 2.48
C GLU A 75 -0.78 5.86 2.50
N SER A 76 -0.25 7.07 2.27
CA SER A 76 1.18 7.33 2.18
C SER A 76 1.59 8.44 3.12
N ARG A 77 2.74 8.31 3.77
CA ARG A 77 3.34 9.39 4.56
C ARG A 77 4.81 9.54 4.24
N ARG A 78 5.24 10.79 4.07
CA ARG A 78 6.66 11.12 3.96
C ARG A 78 7.24 11.32 5.35
N ALA A 79 8.36 10.66 5.63
CA ALA A 79 9.11 10.83 6.87
C ALA A 79 10.61 10.88 6.54
N GLY A 80 11.21 12.05 6.75
CA GLY A 80 12.56 12.33 6.26
C GLY A 80 12.66 12.23 4.74
N GLN A 81 13.61 11.43 4.26
CA GLN A 81 13.86 11.22 2.83
C GLN A 81 12.96 10.14 2.21
N TRP A 82 12.26 9.35 3.03
CA TRP A 82 11.53 8.17 2.58
C TRP A 82 10.02 8.40 2.58
N THR A 83 9.33 7.70 1.67
CA THR A 83 7.88 7.59 1.68
C THR A 83 7.49 6.18 2.13
N TYR A 84 6.57 6.14 3.08
CA TYR A 84 6.01 4.93 3.66
C TYR A 84 4.57 4.75 3.21
N TYR A 85 4.16 3.50 3.02
CA TYR A 85 2.80 3.13 2.66
C TYR A 85 2.24 2.14 3.68
N ARG A 86 0.95 2.29 4.01
CA ARG A 86 0.19 1.29 4.76
C ARG A 86 -1.22 1.16 4.17
N ARG A 87 -1.93 0.10 4.54
CA ARG A 87 -3.33 -0.09 4.14
C ARG A 87 -4.21 1.04 4.65
N ASN A 88 -5.05 1.57 3.76
CA ASN A 88 -6.14 2.44 4.16
C ASN A 88 -7.37 1.58 4.43
N GLU A 89 -7.54 1.10 5.66
CA GLU A 89 -8.66 0.22 6.02
C GLU A 89 -10.03 0.88 5.81
N GLU A 90 -10.13 2.20 5.97
CA GLU A 90 -11.36 2.93 5.69
C GLU A 90 -11.68 2.93 4.20
N GLY A 91 -10.68 3.20 3.35
CA GLY A 91 -10.83 3.15 1.90
C GLY A 91 -11.15 1.74 1.38
N ILE A 92 -10.53 0.72 1.95
CA ILE A 92 -10.83 -0.69 1.63
C ILE A 92 -12.26 -1.06 2.05
N ARG A 93 -12.70 -0.67 3.25
CA ARG A 93 -14.08 -0.92 3.70
C ARG A 93 -15.10 -0.26 2.77
N ARG A 94 -14.87 1.01 2.44
CA ARG A 94 -15.72 1.76 1.52
C ARG A 94 -15.81 1.09 0.15
N PHE A 95 -14.68 0.59 -0.37
CA PHE A 95 -14.67 -0.15 -1.63
C PHE A 95 -15.55 -1.41 -1.57
N ILE A 96 -15.41 -2.21 -0.51
CA ILE A 96 -16.18 -3.45 -0.34
C ILE A 96 -17.67 -3.15 -0.21
N GLU A 97 -18.05 -2.12 0.54
CA GLU A 97 -19.45 -1.68 0.69
C GLU A 97 -20.04 -1.28 -0.66
N GLN A 98 -19.35 -0.42 -1.43
CA GLN A 98 -19.81 -0.03 -2.76
C GLN A 98 -19.91 -1.21 -3.73
N LEU A 99 -18.95 -2.14 -3.68
CA LEU A 99 -18.97 -3.33 -4.52
C LEU A 99 -20.17 -4.23 -4.21
N LYS A 100 -20.54 -4.34 -2.92
CA LYS A 100 -21.70 -5.11 -2.45
C LYS A 100 -23.04 -4.46 -2.82
N GLU A 101 -23.08 -3.14 -2.98
CA GLU A 101 -24.29 -2.43 -3.42
C GLU A 101 -24.56 -2.58 -4.91
N GLU A 102 -23.49 -2.66 -5.73
CA GLU A 102 -23.56 -2.67 -7.19
C GLU A 102 -23.62 -4.08 -7.82
N LEU A 103 -23.30 -5.14 -7.05
CA LEU A 103 -23.29 -6.55 -7.48
C LEU A 103 -24.14 -7.43 -6.54
#